data_AF-A0AAV6D4V0-F1
#
_entry.id   AF-A0AAV6D4V0-F1
#
_cell.length_a   1.000
_cell.length_b   1.000
_cell.length_c   1.000
_cell.angle_alpha   90.00
_cell.angle_beta   90.00
_cell.angle_gamma   90.00
#
_symmetry.space_group_name_H-M   'P 1'
#
loop_
_entity.id
_entity.type
_entity.pdbx_description
1 polymer ?
#
loop_
_entity_poly.entity_id
_entity_poly.type
_entity_poly.pdbx_seq_one_letter_code
_entity_poly.pdbx_strand_id
1 'polypeptide(L)'
;MEAPPPLNSPPLPAKPDSNEKLLIILCHVSLFLGVGLIFPLIIYLVKKGESEKITAHAREALNFHISLFIYGFCSVLLCVIFIGIPLLFALAIMALVLPIVAAVKASDGGFYRYPLTLRLVA
;
A
#
# COMPACT_ATOMS: atom_id res chain seq x y z
N MET A 1 1.73 -9.41 -44.91
CA MET A 1 2.19 -10.63 -44.21
C MET A 1 3.50 -10.27 -43.55
N GLU A 2 3.47 -9.89 -42.27
CA GLU A 2 4.70 -9.64 -41.51
C GLU A 2 5.41 -10.97 -41.28
N ALA A 3 6.73 -10.98 -41.52
CA ALA A 3 7.57 -12.14 -41.30
C ALA A 3 7.59 -12.50 -39.80
N PRO A 4 7.62 -13.79 -39.44
CA PRO A 4 7.72 -14.20 -38.05
C PRO A 4 9.00 -13.63 -37.42
N PRO A 5 8.92 -13.16 -36.16
CA PRO A 5 10.06 -12.56 -35.48
C PRO A 5 11.22 -13.56 -35.36
N PRO A 6 12.49 -13.10 -35.41
CA PRO A 6 13.65 -13.97 -35.32
C PRO A 6 13.63 -14.73 -33.99
N LEU A 7 13.87 -16.04 -34.07
CA LEU A 7 13.88 -17.03 -32.97
C LEU A 7 14.83 -16.69 -31.80
N ASN A 8 15.62 -15.62 -31.91
CA ASN A 8 16.67 -15.23 -30.98
C ASN A 8 16.60 -13.74 -30.56
N SER A 9 15.43 -13.11 -30.70
CA SER A 9 15.22 -11.76 -30.15
C SER A 9 15.27 -11.79 -28.61
N PRO A 10 15.89 -10.79 -27.95
CA PRO A 10 15.84 -10.67 -26.49
C PRO A 10 14.38 -10.78 -26.01
N PRO A 11 14.11 -11.44 -24.87
CA PRO A 11 12.76 -11.51 -24.33
C PRO A 11 12.16 -10.10 -24.30
N LEU A 12 11.01 -9.93 -24.97
CA LEU A 12 10.31 -8.66 -24.99
C LEU A 12 10.20 -8.14 -23.54
N PRO A 13 10.42 -6.84 -23.28
CA PRO A 13 10.28 -6.29 -21.95
C PRO A 13 8.90 -6.70 -21.42
N ALA A 14 8.88 -7.50 -20.35
CA ALA A 14 7.65 -8.04 -19.80
C ALA A 14 6.71 -6.86 -19.50
N LYS A 15 5.58 -6.81 -20.21
CA LYS A 15 4.54 -5.80 -19.98
C LYS A 15 4.19 -5.85 -18.50
N PRO A 16 4.10 -4.70 -17.78
CA PRO A 16 3.70 -4.71 -16.39
C PRO A 16 2.36 -5.44 -16.27
N ASP A 17 2.34 -6.53 -15.52
CA ASP A 17 1.15 -7.36 -15.38
C ASP A 17 0.05 -6.52 -14.71
N SER A 18 -1.10 -6.45 -15.38
CA SER A 18 -2.28 -5.71 -14.90
C SER A 18 -2.72 -6.21 -13.52
N ASN A 19 -2.49 -7.49 -13.22
CA ASN A 19 -2.83 -8.08 -11.94
C ASN A 19 -1.91 -7.55 -10.83
N GLU A 20 -0.60 -7.37 -11.09
CA GLU A 20 0.31 -6.77 -10.11
C GLU A 20 -0.13 -5.36 -9.73
N LYS A 21 -0.49 -4.54 -10.73
CA LYS A 21 -0.98 -3.18 -10.50
C LYS A 21 -2.23 -3.19 -9.63
N LEU A 22 -3.17 -4.08 -9.94
CA LEU A 22 -4.41 -4.24 -9.19
C LEU A 22 -4.12 -4.64 -7.74
N LEU A 23 -3.26 -5.63 -7.51
CA LEU A 23 -2.87 -6.07 -6.16
C LEU A 23 -2.23 -4.94 -5.36
N ILE A 24 -1.37 -4.14 -5.98
CA ILE A 24 -0.73 -3.00 -5.34
C ILE A 24 -1.76 -1.93 -4.97
N ILE A 25 -2.66 -1.57 -5.88
CA ILE A 25 -3.73 -0.58 -5.63
C ILE A 25 -4.63 -1.07 -4.49
N LEU A 26 -5.03 -2.34 -4.52
CA LEU A 26 -5.85 -2.93 -3.46
C LEU A 26 -5.13 -2.94 -2.11
N CYS A 27 -3.80 -3.09 -2.05
CA CYS A 27 -3.07 -2.99 -0.79
C CYS A 27 -3.30 -1.65 -0.11
N HIS A 28 -3.22 -0.54 -0.86
CA HIS A 28 -3.45 0.80 -0.30
C HIS A 28 -4.93 1.07 0.01
N VAL A 29 -5.83 0.67 -0.89
CA VAL A 29 -7.27 0.95 -0.75
C VAL A 29 -7.97 -0.01 0.24
N SER A 30 -7.30 -1.10 0.65
CA SER A 30 -7.84 -2.11 1.57
C SER A 30 -8.39 -1.55 2.87
N LEU A 31 -7.88 -0.41 3.34
CA LEU A 31 -8.38 0.28 4.52
C LEU A 31 -9.86 0.67 4.40
N PHE A 32 -10.29 1.12 3.22
CA PHE A 32 -11.68 1.52 2.95
C PHE A 32 -12.62 0.33 2.78
N LEU A 33 -12.07 -0.84 2.45
CA LEU A 33 -12.81 -2.09 2.26
C LEU A 33 -13.02 -2.86 3.58
N GLY A 34 -12.57 -2.32 4.71
CA GLY A 34 -12.64 -2.97 6.02
C GLY A 34 -11.62 -4.10 6.22
N VAL A 35 -10.72 -4.32 5.25
CA VAL A 35 -9.68 -5.37 5.28
C VAL A 35 -8.26 -4.79 5.31
N GLY A 36 -8.11 -3.58 5.85
CA GLY A 36 -6.89 -2.80 5.82
C GLY A 36 -5.63 -3.51 6.34
N LEU A 37 -5.73 -4.31 7.40
CA LEU A 37 -4.55 -5.06 7.89
C LEU A 37 -4.40 -6.41 7.20
N ILE A 38 -5.52 -7.10 7.00
CA ILE A 38 -5.53 -8.50 6.57
C ILE A 38 -5.07 -8.61 5.11
N PHE A 39 -5.59 -7.75 4.23
CA PHE A 39 -5.29 -7.83 2.81
C PHE A 39 -3.80 -7.60 2.49
N PRO A 40 -3.17 -6.46 2.87
CA PRO A 40 -1.76 -6.25 2.58
C PRO A 40 -0.85 -7.22 3.35
N LEU A 41 -1.28 -7.77 4.50
CA LEU A 41 -0.54 -8.85 5.15
C LEU A 41 -0.53 -10.14 4.34
N ILE A 42 -1.68 -10.58 3.84
CA ILE A 42 -1.77 -11.77 2.97
C ILE A 42 -0.95 -11.54 1.71
N ILE A 43 -1.11 -10.40 1.04
CA ILE A 43 -0.36 -10.09 -0.18
C ILE A 43 1.15 -10.02 0.11
N TYR A 44 1.57 -9.40 1.21
CA TYR A 44 2.96 -9.37 1.62
C TYR A 44 3.52 -10.79 1.80
N LEU A 45 2.80 -11.70 2.45
CA LEU A 45 3.26 -13.08 2.68
C LEU A 45 3.26 -13.92 1.40
N VAL A 46 2.20 -13.83 0.59
CA VAL A 46 2.03 -14.62 -0.64
C VAL A 46 3.01 -14.18 -1.73
N LYS A 47 3.23 -12.87 -1.86
CA LYS A 47 4.12 -12.31 -2.89
C LYS A 47 5.57 -12.17 -2.44
N LYS A 48 5.87 -12.52 -1.19
CA LYS A 48 7.25 -12.57 -0.67
C LYS A 48 8.05 -13.59 -1.46
N GLY A 49 9.05 -13.12 -2.21
CA GLY A 49 9.91 -13.96 -3.05
C GLY A 49 9.42 -14.13 -4.50
N GLU A 50 8.18 -13.73 -4.83
CA GLU A 50 7.69 -13.70 -6.22
C GLU A 50 7.90 -12.33 -6.87
N SER A 51 7.55 -11.25 -6.16
CA SER A 51 7.59 -9.88 -6.71
C SER A 51 8.02 -8.89 -5.63
N GLU A 52 9.23 -8.37 -5.75
CA GLU A 52 9.76 -7.35 -4.84
C GLU A 52 8.91 -6.07 -4.88
N LYS A 53 8.40 -5.71 -6.07
CA LYS A 53 7.54 -4.54 -6.25
C LYS A 53 6.25 -4.65 -5.45
N ILE A 54 5.51 -5.75 -5.60
CA ILE A 54 4.26 -5.97 -4.85
C ILE A 54 4.56 -6.04 -3.36
N THR A 55 5.61 -6.79 -2.98
CA THR A 55 6.01 -6.95 -1.57
C THR A 55 6.34 -5.61 -0.92
N ALA A 56 7.05 -4.72 -1.62
CA ALA A 56 7.37 -3.39 -1.12
C ALA A 56 6.11 -2.55 -0.86
N HIS A 57 5.14 -2.54 -1.78
CA HIS A 57 3.89 -1.81 -1.59
C HIS A 57 2.99 -2.40 -0.52
N ALA A 58 2.87 -3.73 -0.48
CA ALA A 58 2.10 -4.44 0.54
C ALA A 58 2.67 -4.17 1.94
N ARG A 59 4.00 -4.23 2.09
CA ARG A 59 4.70 -3.91 3.34
C ARG A 59 4.49 -2.46 3.76
N GLU A 60 4.58 -1.54 2.81
CA GLU A 60 4.40 -0.10 3.05
C GLU A 60 2.98 0.22 3.52
N ALA A 61 1.97 -0.31 2.83
CA ALA A 61 0.55 -0.18 3.20
C ALA A 61 0.27 -0.82 4.56
N LEU A 62 0.78 -2.03 4.80
CA LEU A 62 0.61 -2.73 6.08
C LEU A 62 1.20 -1.93 7.25
N ASN A 63 2.43 -1.45 7.11
CA ASN A 63 3.07 -0.62 8.13
C ASN A 63 2.28 0.67 8.39
N PHE A 64 1.76 1.32 7.34
CA PHE A 64 0.95 2.53 7.49
C PHE A 64 -0.36 2.25 8.21
N HIS A 65 -1.08 1.19 7.85
CA HIS A 65 -2.32 0.80 8.51
C HIS A 65 -2.09 0.47 9.99
N ILE A 66 -1.04 -0.28 10.33
CA ILE A 66 -0.67 -0.53 11.73
C ILE A 66 -0.38 0.79 12.46
N SER A 67 0.35 1.71 11.81
CA SER A 67 0.66 3.02 12.39
C SER A 67 -0.61 3.82 12.68
N LEU A 68 -1.56 3.86 11.74
CA LEU A 68 -2.86 4.51 11.92
C LEU A 68 -3.64 3.91 13.10
N PHE A 69 -3.65 2.59 13.25
CA PHE A 69 -4.33 1.93 14.37
C PHE A 69 -3.68 2.29 15.71
N ILE A 70 -2.34 2.27 15.79
CA ILE A 70 -1.60 2.65 17.00
C ILE A 70 -1.88 4.12 17.36
N TYR A 71 -1.75 5.03 16.39
CA TYR A 71 -2.01 6.45 16.63
C TYR A 71 -3.46 6.72 16.95
N GLY A 72 -4.40 6.05 16.30
CA GLY A 72 -5.83 6.14 16.59
C GLY A 72 -6.14 5.70 18.01
N PHE A 73 -5.59 4.56 18.44
CA PHE A 73 -5.74 4.06 19.80
C PHE A 73 -5.18 5.07 20.82
N CYS A 74 -3.93 5.53 20.64
CA CYS A 74 -3.34 6.56 21.51
C CYS A 74 -4.19 7.84 21.55
N SER A 75 -4.72 8.27 20.39
CA SER A 75 -5.54 9.48 20.30
C SER A 75 -6.86 9.35 21.04
N VAL A 76 -7.51 8.18 20.99
CA VAL A 76 -8.72 7.88 21.77
C VAL A 76 -8.45 7.98 23.27
N LEU A 77 -7.32 7.46 23.75
CA LEU A 77 -6.93 7.60 25.15
C LEU A 77 -6.72 9.08 25.53
N LEU A 78 -6.12 9.87 24.63
CA LEU A 78 -5.91 11.31 24.81
C LEU A 78 -7.22 12.14 24.72
N CYS A 79 -8.32 11.58 24.24
CA CYS A 79 -9.61 12.29 24.24
C CYS A 79 -10.13 12.57 25.66
N VAL A 80 -9.71 11.80 26.68
CA VAL A 80 -10.09 12.02 28.08
C VAL A 80 -9.69 13.43 28.56
N ILE A 81 -8.60 13.98 28.01
CA ILE A 81 -8.11 15.34 28.30
C ILE A 81 -8.43 16.34 27.17
N PHE A 82 -9.37 16.01 26.28
CA PHE A 82 -9.80 16.79 25.11
C PHE A 82 -8.75 17.05 24.00
N ILE A 83 -7.47 16.71 24.22
CA ILE A 83 -6.40 16.88 23.22
C ILE A 83 -6.49 15.83 22.09
N GLY A 84 -7.10 14.67 22.34
CA GLY A 84 -7.23 13.60 21.34
C GLY A 84 -8.11 13.94 20.13
N ILE A 85 -9.07 14.85 20.28
CA ILE A 85 -10.05 15.20 19.23
C ILE A 85 -9.38 15.77 17.96
N PRO A 86 -8.56 16.84 18.04
CA PRO A 86 -7.86 17.36 16.85
C PRO A 86 -6.92 16.33 16.23
N LEU A 87 -6.32 15.46 17.04
CA LEU A 87 -5.41 14.41 16.57
C LEU A 87 -6.16 13.33 15.77
N LEU A 88 -7.34 12.91 16.23
CA LEU A 88 -8.22 12.00 15.48
C LEU A 88 -8.66 12.61 14.16
N PHE A 89 -8.96 13.91 14.11
CA PHE A 89 -9.33 14.58 12.87
C PHE A 89 -8.17 14.60 11.87
N ALA A 90 -6.96 14.92 12.32
CA ALA A 90 -5.76 14.87 11.48
C ALA A 90 -5.48 13.44 10.96
N LEU A 91 -5.61 12.43 11.83
CA LEU A 91 -5.46 11.01 11.46
C LEU A 91 -6.51 10.57 10.44
N ALA A 92 -7.77 10.99 10.59
CA ALA A 92 -8.82 10.68 9.64
C ALA A 92 -8.53 11.24 8.25
N ILE A 93 -8.04 12.48 8.16
CA ILE A 93 -7.61 13.07 6.89
C ILE A 93 -6.45 12.28 6.30
N MET A 94 -5.43 11.92 7.10
CA MET A 94 -4.31 11.11 6.62
C MET A 94 -4.74 9.73 6.13
N ALA A 95 -5.62 9.06 6.88
CA ALA A 95 -6.17 7.74 6.54
C ALA A 95 -7.00 7.77 5.25
N LEU A 96 -7.61 8.91 4.93
CA LEU A 96 -8.35 9.11 3.69
C LEU A 96 -7.44 9.47 2.51
N VAL A 97 -6.62 10.50 2.66
CA VAL A 97 -5.89 11.12 1.55
C VAL A 97 -4.67 10.29 1.14
N LEU A 98 -3.86 9.84 2.10
CA LEU A 98 -2.57 9.23 1.78
C LEU A 98 -2.73 7.89 1.02
N PRO A 99 -3.67 7.00 1.36
CA PRO A 99 -3.87 5.78 0.59
C PRO A 99 -4.34 6.02 -0.84
N ILE A 100 -5.15 7.05 -1.06
CA ILE A 100 -5.57 7.44 -2.41
C ILE A 100 -4.35 7.92 -3.21
N VAL A 101 -3.52 8.79 -2.63
CA VAL A 101 -2.29 9.28 -3.28
C VAL A 101 -1.34 8.12 -3.58
N ALA A 102 -1.18 7.19 -2.65
CA ALA A 102 -0.34 6.01 -2.85
C ALA A 102 -0.88 5.10 -3.95
N ALA A 103 -2.20 4.90 -4.02
CA ALA A 103 -2.86 4.11 -5.05
C ALA A 103 -2.70 4.73 -6.45
N VAL A 104 -2.92 6.04 -6.58
CA VAL A 104 -2.73 6.78 -7.85
C VAL A 104 -1.25 6.75 -8.26
N LYS A 105 -0.33 7.02 -7.34
CA LYS A 105 1.10 6.96 -7.66
C LYS A 105 1.53 5.55 -8.07
N ALA A 106 0.93 4.52 -7.46
CA ALA A 106 1.17 3.14 -7.83
C ALA A 106 0.56 2.73 -9.17
N SER A 107 -0.58 3.31 -9.58
CA SER A 107 -1.15 3.06 -10.91
C SER A 107 -0.22 3.55 -12.02
N ASP A 108 0.50 4.65 -11.77
CA ASP A 108 1.54 5.21 -12.64
C ASP A 108 2.87 4.42 -12.56
N GLY A 109 2.94 3.40 -11.71
CA GLY A 109 4.12 2.55 -11.51
C GLY A 109 5.13 3.10 -10.51
N GLY A 110 4.83 4.23 -9.85
CA GLY A 110 5.67 4.82 -8.82
C GLY A 110 5.46 4.21 -7.43
N PHE A 111 6.40 4.46 -6.53
CA PHE A 111 6.33 4.08 -5.12
C PHE A 111 6.04 5.29 -4.24
N TYR A 112 5.09 5.17 -3.31
CA TYR A 112 4.77 6.19 -2.33
C TYR A 112 5.18 5.72 -0.93
N ARG A 113 6.01 6.50 -0.25
CA ARG A 113 6.33 6.28 1.16
C ARG A 113 5.38 7.10 2.01
N TYR A 114 4.63 6.43 2.87
CA TYR A 114 3.73 7.11 3.78
C TYR A 114 4.54 7.90 4.82
N PRO A 115 4.24 9.20 5.02
CA PRO A 115 4.79 9.93 6.15
C PRO A 115 4.27 9.34 7.46
N LEU A 116 5.02 9.55 8.55
CA LEU A 116 4.65 9.10 9.90
C LEU A 116 4.32 7.60 9.97
N THR A 117 5.07 6.76 9.25
CA THR A 117 4.85 5.31 9.26
C THR A 117 5.92 4.60 10.06
N LEU A 118 5.48 3.81 11.04
CA LEU A 118 6.32 2.91 11.81
C LEU A 118 6.68 1.68 10.95
N ARG A 119 7.99 1.46 10.74
CA ARG A 119 8.52 0.33 9.96
C ARG A 119 8.66 -0.90 10.84
N LEU A 120 7.53 -1.56 11.11
CA LEU A 120 7.48 -2.74 11.98
C LEU A 120 7.77 -4.04 11.22
N VAL A 121 7.32 -4.11 9.97
CA VAL A 121 7.55 -5.25 9.07
C VAL A 121 8.77 -4.98 8.20
N ALA A 122 9.77 -5.88 8.29
CA ALA A 122 11.04 -5.85 7.57
C ALA A 122 10.92 -6.36 6.13
#